data_AF-A0A841FNC4-F1
#
_entry.id   AF-A0A841FNC4-F1
#
_cell.length_a   1.000
_cell.length_b   1.000
_cell.length_c   1.000
_cell.angle_alpha   90.00
_cell.angle_beta   90.00
_cell.angle_gamma   90.00
#
_symmetry.space_group_name_H-M   'P 1'
#
loop_
_entity.id
_entity.type
_entity.pdbx_description
1 polymer ?
#
loop_
_entity_poly.entity_id
_entity_poly.type
_entity_poly.pdbx_seq_one_letter_code
_entity_poly.pdbx_strand_id
1 'polypeptide(L)'
;MRLDIGGHTSIEGPPASRVEQVLRSMASANEQYVSLDRSEQYYVMAMPSEFVGEFWDLEFRDGSAERHYAAADGRPIDEVVEVFLSYLNGDNVWRTRVEWKRVEEEQL
;
A
#
# COMPACT_ATOMS: atom_id res chain seq x y z
N MET A 1 5.47 13.36 -1.47
CA MET A 1 4.57 12.20 -1.33
C MET A 1 3.73 12.15 -2.58
N ARG A 2 3.66 11.00 -3.22
CA ARG A 2 2.94 10.79 -4.48
C ARG A 2 2.05 9.56 -4.35
N LEU A 3 0.77 9.68 -4.69
CA LEU A 3 -0.12 8.54 -4.84
C LEU A 3 -0.03 8.06 -6.29
N ASP A 4 0.36 6.82 -6.50
CA ASP A 4 0.35 6.16 -7.81
C ASP A 4 -0.82 5.16 -7.88
N ILE A 5 -1.46 5.09 -9.03
CA ILE A 5 -2.62 4.24 -9.31
C ILE A 5 -2.28 3.46 -10.57
N GLY A 6 -2.01 2.17 -10.40
CA GLY A 6 -1.72 1.22 -11.47
C GLY A 6 -0.59 1.65 -12.44
N GLY A 7 0.35 2.51 -12.02
CA GLY A 7 1.48 2.96 -12.82
C GLY A 7 1.17 3.93 -13.96
N HIS A 8 -0.07 4.41 -14.08
CA HIS A 8 -0.49 5.27 -15.19
C HIS A 8 -1.11 6.59 -14.73
N THR A 9 -1.68 6.64 -13.53
CA THR A 9 -2.19 7.88 -12.93
C THR A 9 -1.42 8.16 -11.64
N SER A 10 -0.93 9.39 -11.47
CA SER A 10 -0.30 9.81 -10.22
C SER A 10 -0.80 11.17 -9.74
N ILE A 11 -0.78 11.36 -8.41
CA ILE A 11 -1.19 12.59 -7.73
C ILE A 11 -0.09 12.99 -6.75
N GLU A 12 0.54 14.14 -7.01
CA GLU A 12 1.51 14.74 -6.10
C GLU A 12 0.82 15.43 -4.92
N GLY A 13 1.32 15.20 -3.71
CA GLY A 13 0.78 15.78 -2.48
C GLY A 13 -0.72 15.48 -2.27
N PRO A 14 -1.16 14.21 -2.34
CA PRO A 14 -2.57 13.87 -2.27
C PRO A 14 -3.15 14.26 -0.90
N PRO A 15 -4.34 14.90 -0.83
CA PRO A 15 -5.02 15.06 0.44
C PRO A 15 -5.53 13.70 0.94
N ALA A 16 -5.63 13.53 2.26
CA ALA A 16 -6.10 12.29 2.90
C ALA A 16 -7.42 11.75 2.30
N SER A 17 -8.39 12.64 2.06
CA SER A 17 -9.68 12.28 1.47
C SER A 17 -9.55 11.70 0.06
N ARG A 18 -8.55 12.12 -0.71
CA ARG A 18 -8.30 11.59 -2.05
C ARG A 18 -7.68 10.20 -1.99
N VAL A 19 -6.76 9.96 -1.05
CA VAL A 19 -6.17 8.64 -0.81
C VAL A 19 -7.27 7.64 -0.45
N GLU A 20 -8.12 7.98 0.51
CA GLU A 20 -9.25 7.13 0.90
C GLU A 20 -10.21 6.85 -0.27
N GLN A 21 -10.59 7.90 -1.02
CA GLN A 21 -11.49 7.74 -2.16
C GLN A 21 -10.92 6.76 -3.21
N VAL A 22 -9.63 6.88 -3.52
CA VAL A 22 -8.97 6.01 -4.51
C VAL A 22 -8.99 4.56 -4.03
N LEU A 23 -8.53 4.29 -2.81
CA LEU A 23 -8.48 2.93 -2.25
C LEU A 23 -9.86 2.28 -2.25
N ARG A 24 -10.90 3.00 -1.81
CA ARG A 24 -12.28 2.48 -1.78
C ARG A 24 -12.86 2.25 -3.18
N SER A 25 -12.38 2.97 -4.19
CA SER A 25 -12.84 2.80 -5.58
C SER A 25 -12.13 1.67 -6.32
N MET A 26 -10.93 1.26 -5.90
CA MET A 26 -10.13 0.25 -6.60
C MET A 26 -10.84 -1.09 -6.74
N ALA A 27 -11.59 -1.52 -5.71
CA ALA A 27 -12.36 -2.77 -5.74
C ALA A 27 -13.28 -2.88 -6.97
N SER A 28 -13.72 -1.74 -7.51
CA SER A 28 -14.60 -1.66 -8.68
C SER A 28 -13.89 -1.37 -10.01
N ALA A 29 -12.63 -0.92 -9.97
CA ALA A 29 -11.94 -0.33 -11.11
C ALA A 29 -10.97 -1.28 -11.84
N ASN A 30 -10.81 -2.54 -11.37
CA ASN A 30 -9.86 -3.51 -11.92
C ASN A 30 -8.41 -3.00 -11.94
N GLU A 31 -8.07 -2.11 -11.00
CA GLU A 31 -6.72 -1.57 -10.85
C GLU A 31 -5.82 -2.60 -10.19
N GLN A 32 -4.60 -2.75 -10.71
CA GLN A 32 -3.67 -3.78 -10.26
C GLN A 32 -3.05 -3.45 -8.90
N TYR A 33 -2.76 -2.18 -8.64
CA TYR A 33 -2.19 -1.72 -7.37
C TYR A 33 -2.39 -0.23 -7.17
N VAL A 34 -2.24 0.23 -5.93
CA VAL A 34 -2.06 1.63 -5.57
C VAL A 34 -0.89 1.74 -4.60
N SER A 35 0.00 2.71 -4.82
CA SER A 35 1.10 3.00 -3.91
C SER A 35 1.10 4.45 -3.44
N LEU A 36 1.67 4.68 -2.26
CA LEU A 36 1.93 6.00 -1.73
C LEU A 36 3.43 6.11 -1.46
N ASP A 37 4.11 6.90 -2.30
CA ASP A 37 5.57 6.96 -2.39
C ASP A 37 6.13 8.25 -1.80
N ARG A 38 7.23 8.16 -1.06
CA ARG A 38 8.12 9.29 -0.77
C ARG A 38 9.24 9.40 -1.80
N SER A 39 9.71 8.25 -2.28
CA SER A 39 10.62 8.07 -3.42
C SER A 39 10.55 6.62 -3.88
N GLU A 40 11.28 6.27 -4.93
CA GLU A 40 11.27 4.92 -5.54
C GLU A 40 11.48 3.78 -4.54
N GLN A 41 12.30 3.99 -3.51
CA GLN A 41 12.62 2.96 -2.52
C GLN A 41 11.84 3.11 -1.21
N TYR A 42 10.97 4.11 -1.08
CA TYR A 42 10.20 4.38 0.12
C TYR A 42 8.72 4.51 -0.22
N TYR A 43 7.96 3.43 -0.04
CA TYR A 43 6.54 3.38 -0.36
C TYR A 43 5.77 2.42 0.55
N VAL A 44 4.46 2.60 0.61
CA VAL A 44 3.49 1.56 0.98
C VAL A 44 2.59 1.31 -0.23
N MET A 45 2.22 0.06 -0.47
CA MET A 45 1.46 -0.39 -1.63
C MET A 45 0.35 -1.36 -1.21
N ALA A 46 -0.77 -1.31 -1.92
CA ALA A 46 -1.87 -2.25 -1.81
C ALA A 46 -2.20 -2.84 -3.18
N MET A 47 -2.51 -4.12 -3.23
CA MET A 47 -3.00 -4.82 -4.42
C MET A 47 -4.15 -5.78 -4.05
N PRO A 48 -5.09 -6.06 -4.96
CA PRO A 48 -6.14 -7.03 -4.70
C PRO A 48 -5.53 -8.38 -4.34
N SER A 49 -6.01 -8.99 -3.25
CA SER A 49 -5.51 -10.31 -2.83
C SER A 49 -6.10 -11.42 -3.69
N GLU A 50 -5.34 -12.50 -3.91
CA GLU A 50 -5.83 -13.69 -4.60
C GLU A 50 -6.84 -14.49 -3.76
N PHE A 51 -6.94 -14.21 -2.45
CA PHE A 51 -7.91 -14.84 -1.56
C PHE A 51 -9.35 -14.38 -1.85
N VAL A 52 -10.31 -15.30 -1.64
CA VAL A 52 -11.74 -15.01 -1.83
C VAL A 52 -12.23 -13.98 -0.80
N GLY A 53 -12.62 -12.79 -1.27
CA GLY A 53 -13.18 -11.71 -0.46
C GLY A 53 -12.64 -10.34 -0.86
N GLU A 54 -13.13 -9.28 -0.22
CA GLU A 54 -12.65 -7.90 -0.44
C GLU A 54 -11.37 -7.61 0.38
N PHE A 55 -10.37 -8.48 0.26
CA PHE A 55 -9.08 -8.37 0.95
C PHE A 55 -7.98 -7.88 0.02
N TRP A 56 -6.97 -7.25 0.61
CA TRP A 56 -5.88 -6.58 -0.08
C TRP A 56 -4.55 -6.99 0.52
N ASP A 57 -3.62 -7.37 -0.34
CA ASP A 57 -2.24 -7.59 0.08
C ASP A 57 -1.54 -6.24 0.21
N LEU A 58 -0.78 -6.09 1.29
CA LEU A 58 -0.03 -4.89 1.59
C LEU A 58 1.46 -5.15 1.55
N GLU A 59 2.20 -4.21 1.00
CA GLU A 59 3.65 -4.21 1.00
C GLU A 59 4.22 -2.84 1.32
N PHE A 60 5.44 -2.79 1.84
CA PHE A 60 6.19 -1.55 1.92
C PHE A 60 7.68 -1.78 1.68
N ARG A 61 8.36 -0.73 1.23
CA ARG A 61 9.82 -0.71 1.11
C ARG A 61 10.39 0.46 1.90
N ASP A 62 11.51 0.22 2.59
CA ASP A 62 12.14 1.18 3.49
C ASP A 62 13.56 1.53 3.05
N GLY A 63 13.71 2.03 1.84
CA GLY A 63 14.95 2.59 1.30
C GLY A 63 15.89 1.62 0.59
N SER A 64 15.55 0.34 0.48
CA SER A 64 16.28 -0.64 -0.33
C SER A 64 15.42 -1.87 -0.62
N ALA A 65 15.74 -2.61 -1.68
CA ALA A 65 15.09 -3.88 -2.00
C ALA A 65 15.18 -4.89 -0.84
N GLU A 66 16.34 -4.98 -0.18
CA GLU A 66 16.52 -5.82 1.01
C GLU A 66 15.59 -5.49 2.18
N ARG A 67 15.02 -4.28 2.22
CA ARG A 67 14.09 -3.81 3.25
C ARG A 67 12.68 -3.70 2.66
N HIS A 68 12.27 -4.76 1.98
CA HIS A 68 10.92 -4.97 1.46
C HIS A 68 10.18 -5.94 2.38
N TYR A 69 8.95 -5.59 2.71
CA TYR A 69 8.11 -6.33 3.63
C TYR A 69 6.70 -6.44 3.07
N ALA A 70 6.04 -7.56 3.34
CA ALA A 70 4.64 -7.81 3.03
C ALA A 70 3.85 -8.11 4.31
N ALA A 71 2.56 -7.78 4.32
CA ALA A 71 1.67 -8.23 5.38
C ALA A 71 1.56 -9.75 5.35
N ALA A 72 1.47 -10.37 6.53
CA ALA A 72 1.38 -11.83 6.64
C ALA A 72 0.14 -12.43 5.96
N ASP A 73 -0.96 -11.67 5.90
CA ASP A 73 -2.26 -12.04 5.34
C ASP A 73 -2.92 -10.79 4.74
N GLY A 74 -3.85 -11.00 3.80
CA GLY A 74 -4.67 -9.94 3.21
C GLY A 74 -5.50 -9.17 4.24
N ARG A 75 -5.74 -7.88 3.95
CA ARG A 75 -6.38 -6.92 4.87
C ARG A 75 -7.68 -6.36 4.30
N PRO A 76 -8.71 -6.15 5.14
CA PRO A 76 -9.93 -5.49 4.68
C PRO A 76 -9.63 -4.04 4.31
N ILE A 77 -10.45 -3.47 3.42
CA ILE A 77 -10.22 -2.12 2.88
C ILE A 77 -10.10 -1.03 3.95
N ASP A 78 -10.81 -1.15 5.07
CA ASP A 78 -10.72 -0.16 6.15
C ASP A 78 -9.34 -0.15 6.82
N GLU A 79 -8.71 -1.32 7.00
CA GLU A 79 -7.34 -1.40 7.52
C GLU A 79 -6.32 -0.86 6.51
N VAL A 80 -6.53 -1.11 5.22
CA VAL A 80 -5.69 -0.55 4.14
C VAL A 80 -5.73 0.98 4.17
N VAL A 81 -6.93 1.56 4.28
CA VAL A 81 -7.11 3.01 4.39
C VAL A 81 -6.37 3.55 5.62
N GLU A 82 -6.51 2.92 6.78
CA GLU A 82 -5.81 3.33 8.00
C GLU A 82 -4.28 3.32 7.82
N VAL A 83 -3.73 2.27 7.22
CA VAL A 83 -2.29 2.13 6.92
C VAL A 83 -1.82 3.27 6.01
N PHE A 84 -2.53 3.54 4.92
CA PHE A 84 -2.16 4.59 3.97
C PHE A 84 -2.24 5.99 4.59
N LEU A 85 -3.29 6.28 5.36
CA LEU A 85 -3.44 7.56 6.04
C LEU A 85 -2.38 7.77 7.11
N SER A 86 -2.05 6.73 7.87
CA SER A 86 -0.96 6.73 8.83
C SER A 86 0.39 7.02 8.16
N TYR A 87 0.69 6.36 7.04
CA TYR A 87 1.91 6.59 6.27
C TYR A 87 2.00 8.02 5.69
N LEU A 88 0.87 8.52 5.18
CA LEU A 88 0.71 9.88 4.66
C LEU A 88 1.01 10.93 5.74
N ASN A 89 0.47 10.73 6.94
CA ASN A 89 0.65 11.65 8.08
C ASN A 89 2.02 11.52 8.75
N GLY A 90 2.78 10.46 8.44
CA GLY A 90 4.08 10.21 9.03
C GLY A 90 4.04 9.68 10.47
N ASP A 91 2.90 9.14 10.90
CA ASP A 91 2.82 8.42 12.17
C ASP A 91 3.27 6.95 12.01
N ASN A 92 3.16 6.14 13.07
CA ASN A 92 3.72 4.79 13.12
C ASN A 92 2.66 3.66 13.15
N VAL A 93 1.37 4.00 12.99
CA VAL A 93 0.29 2.99 13.02
C VAL A 93 0.46 1.99 11.87
N TRP A 94 0.82 2.47 10.68
CA TRP A 94 1.07 1.64 9.48
C TRP A 94 2.10 0.53 9.75
N ARG A 95 3.14 0.83 10.55
CA ARG A 95 4.23 -0.10 10.82
C ARG A 95 3.95 -1.07 11.98
N THR A 96 3.00 -0.74 12.85
CA THR A 96 2.77 -1.47 14.12
C THR A 96 1.45 -2.22 14.17
N ARG A 97 0.48 -1.83 13.34
CA ARG A 97 -0.85 -2.44 13.29
C ARG A 97 -0.92 -3.69 12.40
N VAL A 98 0.02 -3.80 11.46
CA VAL A 98 0.14 -4.93 10.54
C VAL A 98 1.35 -5.78 10.96
N GLU A 99 1.18 -7.09 10.94
CA GLU A 99 2.31 -8.01 11.08
C GLU A 99 3.05 -8.10 9.74
N TRP A 100 4.22 -7.46 9.70
CA TRP A 100 5.06 -7.39 8.51
C TRP A 100 6.11 -8.49 8.50
N LYS A 101 6.18 -9.22 7.39
CA LYS A 101 7.22 -10.22 7.12
C LYS A 101 8.14 -9.69 6.04
N ARG A 102 9.44 -9.87 6.21
CA ARG A 102 10.42 -9.51 5.19
C ARG A 102 10.18 -10.39 3.96
N VAL A 103 10.11 -9.78 2.80
CA VAL A 103 10.07 -10.52 1.53
C VAL A 103 11.49 -11.01 1.27
N GLU A 104 11.65 -12.33 1.22
CA GLU A 104 12.87 -12.92 0.71
C GLU A 104 12.81 -12.80 -0.81
N GLU A 105 13.81 -12.14 -1.43
CA GLU A 105 13.94 -12.19 -2.88
C GLU A 105 14.20 -13.66 -3.26
N GLU A 106 13.16 -14.40 -3.65
CA GLU A 106 13.38 -15.61 -4.45
C GLU A 106 14.10 -15.15 -5.72
N GLN A 107 15.32 -15.63 -5.88
CA GLN A 107 16.15 -15.34 -7.04
C GLN A 107 15.38 -15.74 -8.31
N LEU A 108 14.88 -14.74 -9.03
CA LEU A 108 14.39 -14.89 -10.41
C LEU A 108 15.51 -15.43 -11.31
#